data_AF-A0A3M1J3T0-F1
#
_entry.id   AF-A0A3M1J3T0-F1
#
_cell.length_a   1.000
_cell.length_b   1.000
_cell.length_c   1.000
_cell.angle_alpha   90.00
_cell.angle_beta   90.00
_cell.angle_gamma   90.00
#
_symmetry.space_group_name_H-M   'P 1'
#
loop_
_entity.id
_entity.type
_entity.pdbx_description
1 polymer ?
#
loop_
_entity_poly.entity_id
_entity_poly.type
_entity_poly.pdbx_seq_one_letter_code
_entity_poly.pdbx_strand_id
1 'polypeptide(L)'
;MEFLTLLIIAVLGVCALALILFPLWQQSRPNGVTLAAHASGQTLEEVEARYYAELAAIKDLMFDHEMGKISPDDYELILTRAKMEAAQLRRQLDRLTENPDLTLDPALDAKIEALINQTRTAPGPVNGNRAILKEIDGTIKRLRTGRNGKTTACPECNTPFQAGDAFCSSCGTPLSNVDENNDAPACPNCRSAVRPDDAFCTECGTALEPMAALQYNEV
;
A
#
# COMPACT_ATOMS: atom_id res chain seq x y z
N MET A 1 -39.23 68.02 -8.39
CA MET A 1 -39.16 66.63 -8.88
C MET A 1 -37.74 66.28 -9.34
N GLU A 2 -37.09 67.10 -10.16
CA GLU A 2 -35.72 66.79 -10.65
C GLU A 2 -34.62 66.80 -9.58
N PHE A 3 -34.70 67.66 -8.57
CA PHE A 3 -33.75 67.62 -7.45
C PHE A 3 -33.86 66.33 -6.62
N LEU A 4 -35.06 65.76 -6.52
CA LEU A 4 -35.29 64.50 -5.81
C LEU A 4 -34.68 63.33 -6.58
N THR A 5 -34.82 63.31 -7.91
CA THR A 5 -34.25 62.24 -8.75
C THR A 5 -32.72 62.29 -8.76
N LEU A 6 -32.11 63.48 -8.83
CA LEU A 6 -30.66 63.63 -8.73
C LEU A 6 -30.10 63.16 -7.38
N LEU A 7 -30.81 63.44 -6.29
CA LEU A 7 -30.41 63.01 -4.95
C LEU A 7 -30.45 61.49 -4.82
N ILE A 8 -31.50 60.84 -5.34
CA ILE A 8 -31.63 59.38 -5.32
C ILE A 8 -30.49 58.73 -6.13
N ILE A 9 -30.18 59.25 -7.33
CA ILE A 9 -29.10 58.71 -8.15
C ILE A 9 -27.74 58.86 -7.46
N ALA A 10 -27.48 60.00 -6.83
CA ALA A 10 -26.24 60.22 -6.07
C ALA A 10 -26.09 59.23 -4.90
N VAL A 11 -27.16 59.00 -4.14
CA VAL A 11 -27.15 58.06 -3.00
C VAL A 11 -26.93 56.62 -3.48
N LEU A 12 -27.59 56.20 -4.56
CA LEU A 12 -27.39 54.88 -5.16
C LEU A 12 -25.97 54.69 -5.69
N GLY A 13 -25.41 55.72 -6.34
CA GLY A 13 -24.03 55.71 -6.83
C GLY A 13 -23.02 55.57 -5.69
N VAL A 14 -23.20 56.32 -4.59
CA VAL A 14 -22.34 56.22 -3.40
C VAL A 14 -22.47 54.86 -2.73
N CYS A 15 -23.69 54.31 -2.61
CA CYS A 15 -23.89 52.96 -2.08
C CYS A 15 -23.21 51.89 -2.93
N ALA A 16 -23.37 51.94 -4.26
CA ALA A 16 -22.72 51.00 -5.18
C ALA A 16 -21.19 51.10 -5.09
N LEU A 17 -20.64 52.32 -5.08
CA LEU A 17 -19.22 52.57 -4.92
C LEU A 17 -18.71 52.05 -3.56
N ALA A 18 -19.46 52.29 -2.48
CA ALA A 18 -19.13 51.79 -1.16
C ALA A 18 -19.15 50.26 -1.11
N LEU A 19 -20.13 49.60 -1.73
CA LEU A 19 -20.19 48.14 -1.83
C LEU A 19 -19.03 47.54 -2.62
N ILE A 20 -18.50 48.26 -3.63
CA ILE A 20 -17.33 47.84 -4.42
C ILE A 20 -16.01 48.11 -3.68
N LEU A 21 -15.91 49.22 -2.95
CA LEU A 21 -14.72 49.59 -2.18
C LEU A 21 -14.60 48.82 -0.86
N PHE A 22 -15.72 48.40 -0.27
CA PHE A 22 -15.78 47.64 0.97
C PHE A 22 -14.97 46.32 0.94
N PRO A 23 -15.07 45.44 -0.09
CA PRO A 23 -14.25 44.23 -0.16
C PRO A 23 -12.75 44.53 -0.33
N LEU A 24 -12.39 45.57 -1.09
CA LEU A 24 -10.99 45.98 -1.25
C LEU A 24 -10.40 46.53 0.05
N TRP A 25 -11.21 47.21 0.86
CA TRP A 25 -10.75 47.74 2.14
C TRP A 25 -10.68 46.66 3.23
N GLN A 26 -11.56 45.65 3.18
CA GLN A 26 -11.46 44.47 4.04
C GLN A 26 -10.19 43.67 3.75
N GLN A 27 -9.71 43.65 2.50
CA GLN A 27 -8.45 42.99 2.14
C GLN A 27 -7.21 43.65 2.77
N SER A 28 -7.30 44.90 3.22
CA SER A 28 -6.23 45.60 3.96
C SER A 28 -6.29 45.40 5.48
N ARG A 29 -7.22 44.60 6.00
CA ARG A 29 -7.20 44.15 7.41
C ARG A 29 -6.61 42.74 7.47
N PRO A 30 -5.36 42.57 7.94
CA PRO A 30 -4.75 41.25 8.09
C PRO A 30 -5.31 40.56 9.34
N ASN A 31 -6.58 40.21 9.32
CA ASN A 31 -7.16 39.26 10.26
C ASN A 31 -7.56 38.03 9.44
N GLY A 32 -6.68 37.03 9.49
CA GLY A 32 -6.78 35.83 8.70
C GLY A 32 -8.06 35.06 8.98
N VAL A 33 -8.89 34.92 7.96
CA VAL A 33 -9.83 33.82 7.78
C VAL A 33 -9.96 33.58 6.27
N THR A 34 -9.26 32.53 5.82
CA THR A 34 -9.58 31.65 4.68
C THR A 34 -10.42 32.23 3.52
N LEU A 35 -9.76 32.96 2.60
CA LEU A 35 -10.27 33.21 1.24
C LEU A 35 -9.18 32.99 0.16
N ALA A 36 -8.19 32.16 0.47
CA ALA A 36 -7.10 31.80 -0.46
C ALA A 36 -7.14 30.32 -0.92
N ALA A 37 -8.07 29.51 -0.43
CA ALA A 37 -8.16 28.08 -0.77
C ALA A 37 -9.01 27.79 -2.03
N HIS A 38 -9.68 28.78 -2.61
CA HIS A 38 -10.47 28.62 -3.85
C HIS A 38 -9.91 29.44 -5.04
N ALA A 39 -8.77 30.11 -4.88
CA ALA A 39 -8.16 30.90 -5.95
C ALA A 39 -7.31 30.07 -6.93
N SER A 40 -7.02 28.80 -6.65
CA SER A 40 -6.23 27.93 -7.55
C SER A 40 -7.07 27.13 -8.54
N GLY A 41 -8.40 27.09 -8.42
CA GLY A 41 -9.29 26.34 -9.34
C GLY A 41 -9.05 24.81 -9.41
N GLN A 42 -8.06 24.28 -8.68
CA GLN A 42 -7.73 22.87 -8.67
C GLN A 42 -8.66 22.14 -7.71
N THR A 43 -9.42 21.19 -8.23
CA THR A 43 -10.26 20.31 -7.42
C THR A 43 -9.38 19.27 -6.71
N LEU A 44 -9.85 18.76 -5.56
CA LEU A 44 -9.21 17.64 -4.85
C LEU A 44 -8.95 16.47 -5.80
N GLU A 45 -9.95 16.15 -6.63
CA GLU A 45 -9.92 15.07 -7.61
C GLU A 45 -8.83 15.27 -8.68
N GLU A 46 -8.61 16.51 -9.14
CA GLU A 46 -7.55 16.79 -10.11
C GLU A 46 -6.15 16.58 -9.51
N VAL A 47 -5.94 17.03 -8.26
CA VAL A 47 -4.66 16.84 -7.57
C VAL A 47 -4.41 15.37 -7.27
N GLU A 48 -5.45 14.63 -6.91
CA GLU A 48 -5.40 13.18 -6.70
C GLU A 48 -5.02 12.43 -7.99
N ALA A 49 -5.66 12.76 -9.11
CA ALA A 49 -5.35 12.17 -10.40
C ALA A 49 -3.89 12.41 -10.81
N ARG A 50 -3.37 13.62 -10.60
CA ARG A 50 -1.96 13.95 -10.86
C ARG A 50 -1.00 13.14 -9.99
N TYR A 51 -1.32 12.98 -8.71
CA TYR A 51 -0.52 12.18 -7.79
C TYR A 51 -0.42 10.71 -8.24
N TYR A 52 -1.55 10.12 -8.64
CA TYR A 52 -1.55 8.74 -9.14
C TYR A 52 -0.81 8.58 -10.47
N ALA A 53 -0.91 9.56 -11.37
CA ALA A 53 -0.15 9.56 -12.61
C ALA A 53 1.37 9.59 -12.36
N GLU A 54 1.82 10.42 -11.41
CA GLU A 54 3.23 10.49 -11.03
C GLU A 54 3.73 9.17 -10.41
N LEU A 55 2.92 8.54 -9.55
CA LEU A 55 3.26 7.22 -9.01
C LEU A 55 3.33 6.13 -10.09
N ALA A 56 2.49 6.21 -11.12
CA ALA A 56 2.57 5.30 -12.26
C ALA A 56 3.86 5.52 -13.06
N ALA A 57 4.24 6.77 -13.33
CA ALA A 57 5.49 7.10 -13.99
C ALA A 57 6.73 6.61 -13.22
N ILE A 58 6.72 6.70 -11.89
CA ILE A 58 7.79 6.13 -11.05
C ILE A 58 7.88 4.61 -11.24
N LYS A 59 6.75 3.90 -11.31
CA LYS A 59 6.74 2.44 -11.52
C LYS A 59 7.28 2.07 -12.90
N ASP A 60 6.88 2.79 -13.94
CA ASP A 60 7.37 2.56 -15.30
C ASP A 60 8.88 2.81 -15.38
N LEU A 61 9.37 3.86 -14.72
CA LEU A 61 10.79 4.16 -14.62
C LEU A 61 11.58 3.02 -13.94
N MET A 62 11.04 2.45 -12.85
CA MET A 62 11.65 1.31 -12.17
C MET A 62 11.74 0.10 -13.10
N PHE A 63 10.68 -0.19 -13.85
CA PHE A 63 10.65 -1.27 -14.81
C PHE A 63 11.67 -1.06 -15.95
N ASP A 64 11.79 0.16 -16.47
CA ASP A 64 12.76 0.48 -17.51
C ASP A 64 14.21 0.33 -17.03
N HIS A 65 14.48 0.64 -15.76
CA HIS A 65 15.79 0.38 -15.14
C HIS A 65 16.05 -1.12 -14.98
N GLU A 66 15.07 -1.90 -14.49
CA GLU A 66 15.17 -3.36 -14.38
C GLU A 66 15.39 -4.04 -15.74
N MET A 67 14.79 -3.49 -16.80
CA MET A 67 14.97 -3.93 -18.19
C MET A 67 16.29 -3.44 -18.81
N GLY A 68 17.11 -2.68 -18.08
CA GLY A 68 18.40 -2.18 -18.54
C GLY A 68 18.32 -1.11 -19.63
N LYS A 69 17.16 -0.45 -19.82
CA LYS A 69 17.01 0.64 -20.80
C LYS A 69 17.62 1.96 -20.34
N ILE A 70 17.77 2.13 -19.03
CA ILE A 70 18.24 3.37 -18.39
C ILE A 70 19.45 3.05 -17.51
N SER A 71 20.47 3.90 -17.58
CA SER A 71 21.68 3.76 -16.77
C SER A 71 21.36 3.95 -15.27
N PRO A 72 22.13 3.32 -14.36
CA PRO A 72 21.90 3.49 -12.92
C PRO A 72 22.03 4.96 -12.46
N ASP A 73 22.99 5.70 -13.02
CA ASP A 73 23.21 7.11 -12.68
C ASP A 73 22.02 8.00 -13.10
N ASP A 74 21.47 7.77 -14.30
CA ASP A 74 20.30 8.51 -14.79
C ASP A 74 19.03 8.13 -14.02
N TYR A 75 18.88 6.85 -13.69
CA TYR A 75 17.74 6.35 -12.92
C TYR A 75 17.66 7.03 -11.55
N GLU A 76 18.76 7.12 -10.80
CA GLU A 76 18.77 7.77 -9.48
C GLU A 76 18.38 9.25 -9.56
N LEU A 77 18.88 9.96 -10.57
CA LEU A 77 18.57 11.38 -10.79
C LEU A 77 17.07 11.58 -11.06
N ILE A 78 16.51 10.82 -11.99
CA ILE A 78 15.10 10.94 -12.39
C ILE A 78 14.19 10.52 -11.24
N LEU A 79 14.51 9.40 -10.57
CA LEU A 79 13.72 8.89 -9.45
C LEU A 79 13.66 9.89 -8.30
N THR A 80 14.78 10.53 -7.97
CA THR A 80 14.85 11.53 -6.89
C THR A 80 13.96 12.73 -7.20
N ARG A 81 13.99 13.21 -8.45
CA ARG A 81 13.13 14.31 -8.89
C ARG A 81 11.64 13.94 -8.84
N ALA A 82 11.27 12.79 -9.39
CA ALA A 82 9.89 12.29 -9.40
C ALA A 82 9.33 12.10 -7.97
N LYS A 83 10.14 11.55 -7.07
CA LYS A 83 9.78 11.42 -5.65
C LYS A 83 9.52 12.77 -4.97
N MET A 84 10.32 13.80 -5.27
CA MET A 84 10.10 15.14 -4.73
C MET A 84 8.79 15.75 -5.25
N GLU A 85 8.47 15.55 -6.53
CA GLU A 85 7.22 16.03 -7.14
C GLU A 85 6.00 15.33 -6.53
N ALA A 86 6.04 14.00 -6.40
CA ALA A 86 4.99 13.23 -5.71
C ALA A 86 4.79 13.69 -4.25
N ALA A 87 5.88 14.00 -3.53
CA ALA A 87 5.79 14.53 -2.16
C ALA A 87 5.15 15.92 -2.09
N GLN A 88 5.36 16.77 -3.11
CA GLN A 88 4.71 18.08 -3.20
C GLN A 88 3.21 17.95 -3.47
N LEU A 89 2.82 17.08 -4.42
CA LEU A 89 1.41 16.77 -4.70
C LEU A 89 0.72 16.21 -3.45
N ARG A 90 1.40 15.32 -2.70
CA ARG A 90 0.84 14.78 -1.46
C ARG A 90 0.54 15.86 -0.42
N ARG A 91 1.43 16.84 -0.24
CA ARG A 91 1.18 17.99 0.65
C ARG A 91 -0.01 18.84 0.19
N GLN A 92 -0.25 18.94 -1.11
CA GLN A 92 -1.42 19.65 -1.64
C GLN A 92 -2.71 18.87 -1.35
N LEU A 93 -2.69 17.55 -1.52
CA LEU A 93 -3.78 16.66 -1.13
C LEU A 93 -4.10 16.81 0.36
N ASP A 94 -3.11 16.74 1.25
CA ASP A 94 -3.33 16.85 2.69
C ASP A 94 -3.99 18.20 3.05
N ARG A 95 -3.55 19.31 2.42
CA ARG A 95 -4.16 20.64 2.60
C ARG A 95 -5.60 20.75 2.09
N LEU A 96 -5.92 20.06 0.99
CA LEU A 96 -7.28 20.05 0.42
C LEU A 96 -8.19 19.06 1.15
N THR A 97 -7.62 18.03 1.78
CA THR A 97 -8.32 17.00 2.54
C THR A 97 -8.60 17.44 3.98
N GLU A 98 -7.72 18.24 4.59
CA GLU A 98 -8.00 18.95 5.83
C GLU A 98 -9.13 19.96 5.60
N ASN A 99 -10.37 19.51 5.71
CA ASN A 99 -11.52 20.37 5.96
C ASN A 99 -11.37 20.96 7.36
N PRO A 100 -11.06 22.25 7.52
CA PRO A 100 -10.96 22.88 8.85
C PRO A 100 -12.34 22.95 9.53
N ASP A 101 -13.43 22.79 8.77
CA ASP A 101 -14.81 22.72 9.25
C ASP A 101 -15.20 21.32 9.76
N LEU A 102 -14.36 20.30 9.56
CA LEU A 102 -14.37 19.11 10.41
C LEU A 102 -13.49 19.40 11.62
N THR A 103 -13.85 20.42 12.40
CA THR A 103 -13.55 20.37 13.82
C THR A 103 -14.22 19.09 14.31
N LEU A 104 -13.43 18.02 14.48
CA LEU A 104 -13.84 16.83 15.20
C LEU A 104 -14.57 17.34 16.43
N ASP A 105 -15.87 17.02 16.54
CA ASP A 105 -16.68 17.47 17.67
C ASP A 105 -15.87 17.13 18.94
N PRO A 106 -15.43 18.12 19.73
CA PRO A 106 -14.62 17.85 20.91
C PRO A 106 -15.33 16.89 21.87
N ALA A 107 -16.67 16.81 21.79
CA ALA A 107 -17.45 15.82 22.52
C ALA A 107 -17.31 14.40 21.95
N LEU A 108 -17.12 14.22 20.65
CA LEU A 108 -16.85 12.93 20.02
C LEU A 108 -15.46 12.42 20.41
N ASP A 109 -14.43 13.26 20.39
CA ASP A 109 -13.08 12.89 20.82
C ASP A 109 -13.06 12.51 22.32
N ALA A 110 -13.70 13.30 23.17
CA ALA A 110 -13.87 12.97 24.59
C ALA A 110 -14.65 11.65 24.79
N LYS A 111 -15.64 11.35 23.93
CA LYS A 111 -16.38 10.09 23.97
C LYS A 111 -15.54 8.91 23.52
N ILE A 112 -14.70 9.07 22.49
CA ILE A 112 -13.74 8.05 22.04
C ILE A 112 -12.74 7.75 23.16
N GLU A 113 -12.16 8.77 23.79
CA GLU A 113 -11.23 8.60 24.91
C GLU A 113 -11.91 7.92 26.11
N ALA A 114 -13.15 8.29 26.42
CA ALA A 114 -13.94 7.64 27.46
C ALA A 114 -14.19 6.16 27.14
N LEU A 115 -14.53 5.80 25.89
CA LEU A 115 -14.70 4.41 25.46
C LEU A 115 -13.39 3.61 25.55
N ILE A 116 -12.26 4.21 25.16
CA ILE A 116 -10.93 3.57 25.27
C ILE A 116 -10.59 3.32 26.74
N ASN A 117 -10.83 4.29 27.62
CA ASN A 117 -10.58 4.15 29.05
C ASN A 117 -11.53 3.14 29.71
N GLN A 118 -12.80 3.07 29.31
CA GLN A 118 -13.72 2.02 29.76
C GLN A 118 -13.23 0.63 29.34
N THR A 119 -12.73 0.49 28.12
CA THR A 119 -12.17 -0.79 27.64
C THR A 119 -10.89 -1.17 28.40
N ARG A 120 -10.07 -0.18 28.78
CA ARG A 120 -8.83 -0.38 29.56
C ARG A 120 -9.07 -0.63 31.05
N THR A 121 -10.12 -0.06 31.63
CA THR A 121 -10.40 -0.11 33.08
C THR A 121 -11.47 -1.12 33.46
N ALA A 122 -12.28 -1.61 32.52
CA ALA A 122 -13.13 -2.75 32.76
C ALA A 122 -12.24 -3.97 33.09
N PRO A 123 -12.44 -4.65 34.24
CA PRO A 123 -11.85 -5.95 34.50
C PRO A 123 -12.57 -7.01 33.65
N GLY A 124 -12.41 -6.91 32.32
CA GLY A 124 -12.84 -7.90 31.35
C GLY A 124 -11.75 -8.97 31.17
N PRO A 125 -12.10 -10.21 30.84
CA PRO A 125 -11.15 -11.30 30.84
C PRO A 125 -10.20 -11.19 29.65
N VAL A 126 -9.02 -10.62 29.89
CA VAL A 126 -7.81 -10.89 29.07
C VAL A 126 -7.51 -12.42 29.03
N ASN A 127 -8.18 -13.20 29.88
CA ASN A 127 -8.16 -14.66 29.94
C ASN A 127 -8.81 -15.38 28.76
N GLY A 128 -9.72 -14.76 27.99
CA GLY A 128 -10.32 -15.40 26.81
C GLY A 128 -9.29 -15.68 25.71
N ASN A 129 -8.50 -14.66 25.36
CA ASN A 129 -7.43 -14.80 24.37
C ASN A 129 -6.18 -15.47 24.94
N ARG A 130 -5.93 -15.41 26.26
CA ARG A 130 -4.74 -16.03 26.87
C ARG A 130 -4.80 -17.57 26.87
N ALA A 131 -5.99 -18.15 26.99
CA ALA A 131 -6.18 -19.59 26.87
C ALA A 131 -5.95 -20.06 25.42
N ILE A 132 -6.52 -19.34 24.45
CA ILE A 132 -6.35 -19.59 23.01
C ILE A 132 -4.88 -19.41 22.61
N LEU A 133 -4.21 -18.35 23.07
CA LEU A 133 -2.78 -18.12 22.83
C LEU A 133 -1.91 -19.26 23.39
N LYS A 134 -2.23 -19.77 24.60
CA LYS A 134 -1.52 -20.93 25.18
C LYS A 134 -1.75 -22.21 24.37
N GLU A 135 -2.95 -22.41 23.83
CA GLU A 135 -3.29 -23.57 23.00
C GLU A 135 -2.60 -23.51 21.64
N ILE A 136 -2.52 -22.32 21.03
CA ILE A 136 -1.76 -22.06 19.80
C ILE A 136 -0.27 -22.34 20.02
N ASP A 137 0.34 -21.80 21.08
CA ASP A 137 1.74 -22.05 21.41
C ASP A 137 2.03 -23.54 21.66
N GLY A 138 1.11 -24.22 22.36
CA GLY A 138 1.18 -25.66 22.57
C GLY A 138 1.14 -26.46 21.26
N THR A 139 0.29 -26.04 20.33
CA THR A 139 0.14 -26.66 19.01
C THR A 139 1.39 -26.44 18.15
N ILE A 140 1.93 -25.22 18.09
CA ILE A 140 3.18 -24.89 17.39
C ILE A 140 4.34 -25.73 17.93
N LYS A 141 4.42 -25.90 19.26
CA LYS A 141 5.48 -26.70 19.88
C LYS A 141 5.40 -28.16 19.47
N ARG A 142 4.20 -28.76 19.42
CA ARG A 142 3.99 -30.14 18.95
C ARG A 142 4.37 -30.32 17.49
N LEU A 143 4.02 -29.37 16.62
CA LEU A 143 4.39 -29.39 15.20
C LEU A 143 5.92 -29.30 15.01
N ARG A 144 6.61 -28.50 15.83
CA ARG A 144 8.08 -28.41 15.81
C ARG A 144 8.75 -29.69 16.31
N THR A 145 8.26 -30.29 17.40
CA THR A 145 8.84 -31.54 17.93
C THR A 145 8.50 -32.77 17.09
N GLY A 146 7.43 -32.72 16.30
CA GLY A 146 7.07 -33.76 15.33
C GLY A 146 8.03 -33.83 14.14
N ARG A 147 8.74 -32.75 13.83
CA ARG A 147 9.87 -32.72 12.87
C ARG A 147 11.20 -33.06 13.55
N ASN A 148 11.27 -34.19 14.26
CA ASN A 148 12.57 -34.80 14.57
C ASN A 148 13.13 -35.52 13.33
N GLY A 149 13.29 -34.75 12.25
CA GLY A 149 13.96 -35.18 11.03
C GLY A 149 15.47 -35.16 11.25
N LYS A 150 16.16 -36.17 10.72
CA LYS A 150 17.62 -36.25 10.69
C LYS A 150 18.17 -34.94 10.11
N THR A 151 19.09 -34.29 10.82
CA THR A 151 19.79 -33.11 10.32
C THR A 151 20.85 -33.53 9.30
N THR A 152 20.73 -33.02 8.08
CA THR A 152 21.68 -33.25 6.97
C THR A 152 22.34 -31.93 6.61
N ALA A 153 23.55 -31.96 6.03
CA ALA A 153 24.25 -30.75 5.60
C ALA A 153 23.90 -30.40 4.13
N CYS A 154 23.70 -29.12 3.86
CA CYS A 154 23.48 -28.63 2.49
C CYS A 154 24.70 -28.94 1.61
N PRO A 155 24.53 -29.52 0.41
CA PRO A 155 25.65 -29.89 -0.45
C PRO A 155 26.47 -28.69 -0.97
N GLU A 156 25.87 -27.51 -1.05
CA GLU A 156 26.52 -26.31 -1.59
C GLU A 156 27.25 -25.49 -0.53
N CYS A 157 26.62 -25.23 0.62
CA CYS A 157 27.18 -24.35 1.66
C CYS A 157 27.46 -25.05 3.00
N ASN A 158 27.20 -26.35 3.09
CA ASN A 158 27.40 -27.18 4.27
C ASN A 158 26.62 -26.75 5.53
N THR A 159 25.65 -25.83 5.37
CA THR A 159 24.76 -25.42 6.47
C THR A 159 23.81 -26.58 6.82
N PRO A 160 23.63 -26.91 8.12
CA PRO A 160 22.70 -27.96 8.52
C PRO A 160 21.25 -27.55 8.26
N PHE A 161 20.46 -28.49 7.73
CA PHE A 161 19.02 -28.33 7.47
C PHE A 161 18.24 -29.52 8.01
N GLN A 162 16.92 -29.38 8.15
CA GLN A 162 16.03 -30.45 8.59
C GLN A 162 15.39 -31.18 7.43
N ALA A 163 15.23 -32.51 7.54
CA ALA A 163 14.48 -33.29 6.56
C ALA A 163 13.07 -32.69 6.34
N GLY A 164 12.77 -32.33 5.09
CA GLY A 164 11.54 -31.63 4.68
C GLY A 164 11.69 -30.13 4.43
N ASP A 165 12.87 -29.54 4.66
CA ASP A 165 13.16 -28.18 4.17
C ASP A 165 13.29 -28.20 2.64
N ALA A 166 12.51 -27.37 1.95
CA ALA A 166 12.54 -27.29 0.48
C ALA A 166 13.78 -26.55 -0.05
N PHE A 167 14.36 -25.64 0.75
CA PHE A 167 15.50 -24.81 0.40
C PHE A 167 16.44 -24.61 1.59
N CYS A 168 17.72 -24.43 1.30
CA CYS A 168 18.72 -24.09 2.30
C CYS A 168 18.51 -22.67 2.82
N SER A 169 18.37 -22.52 4.13
CA SER A 169 18.19 -21.22 4.79
C SER A 169 19.38 -20.27 4.68
N SER A 170 20.58 -20.78 4.36
CA SER A 170 21.78 -19.95 4.25
C SER A 170 22.14 -19.55 2.83
N CYS A 171 21.91 -20.41 1.83
CA CYS A 171 22.34 -20.15 0.45
C CYS A 171 21.20 -20.21 -0.58
N GLY A 172 19.99 -20.57 -0.16
CA GLY A 172 18.82 -20.65 -1.04
C GLY A 172 18.79 -21.86 -1.97
N THR A 173 19.81 -22.72 -1.96
CA THR A 173 19.86 -23.91 -2.82
C THR A 173 18.66 -24.83 -2.52
N PRO A 174 17.90 -25.27 -3.53
CA PRO A 174 16.82 -26.22 -3.35
C PRO A 174 17.38 -27.54 -2.79
N LEU A 175 16.77 -28.01 -1.71
CA LEU A 175 17.11 -29.26 -1.05
C LEU A 175 16.11 -30.29 -1.54
N SER A 176 16.41 -30.93 -2.66
CA SER A 176 15.57 -31.99 -3.23
C SER A 176 15.33 -33.05 -2.15
N ASN A 177 14.06 -33.34 -1.88
CA ASN A 177 13.64 -34.29 -0.87
C ASN A 177 14.34 -35.63 -1.07
N VAL A 178 15.34 -35.92 -0.23
CA VAL A 178 15.90 -37.26 -0.04
C VAL A 178 14.89 -38.09 0.77
N ASP A 179 13.70 -38.26 0.20
CA ASP A 179 12.79 -39.32 0.59
C ASP A 179 13.05 -40.47 -0.39
N GLU A 180 13.44 -41.63 0.13
CA GLU A 180 13.83 -42.83 -0.62
C GLU A 180 12.72 -43.43 -1.52
N ASN A 181 11.59 -42.76 -1.71
CA ASN A 181 10.47 -43.21 -2.55
C ASN A 181 9.75 -42.03 -3.23
N ASN A 182 10.37 -41.40 -4.22
CA ASN A 182 9.67 -40.43 -5.07
C ASN A 182 10.07 -40.59 -6.53
N ASP A 183 9.27 -41.37 -7.28
CA ASP A 183 9.26 -41.41 -8.74
C ASP A 183 8.51 -40.19 -9.35
N ALA A 184 8.48 -39.07 -8.63
CA ALA A 184 7.82 -37.87 -9.14
C ALA A 184 8.66 -37.26 -10.27
N PRO A 185 8.06 -36.95 -11.43
CA PRO A 185 8.78 -36.36 -12.54
C PRO A 185 9.38 -35.01 -12.13
N ALA A 186 10.58 -34.71 -12.62
CA ALA A 186 11.25 -33.43 -12.42
C ALA A 186 11.04 -32.53 -13.64
N CYS A 187 10.96 -31.22 -13.42
CA CYS A 187 10.89 -30.25 -14.51
C CYS A 187 12.13 -30.38 -15.42
N PRO A 188 11.97 -30.49 -16.75
CA PRO A 188 13.12 -30.63 -17.65
C PRO A 188 14.03 -29.40 -17.69
N ASN A 189 13.52 -28.23 -17.30
CA ASN A 189 14.29 -26.98 -17.33
C ASN A 189 15.00 -26.70 -16.00
N CYS A 190 14.28 -26.69 -14.87
CA CYS A 190 14.84 -26.31 -13.57
C CYS A 190 15.04 -27.47 -12.58
N ARG A 191 14.60 -28.69 -12.95
CA ARG A 191 14.68 -29.91 -12.13
C ARG A 191 13.96 -29.87 -10.78
N SER A 192 13.09 -28.89 -10.55
CA SER A 192 12.18 -28.94 -9.41
C SER A 192 11.23 -30.13 -9.54
N ALA A 193 10.79 -30.67 -8.41
CA ALA A 193 9.76 -31.70 -8.40
C ALA A 193 8.47 -31.10 -8.96
N VAL A 194 7.84 -31.79 -9.91
CA VAL A 194 6.55 -31.38 -10.50
C VAL A 194 5.52 -32.47 -10.30
N ARG A 195 4.25 -32.09 -10.18
CA ARG A 195 3.17 -33.08 -10.10
C ARG A 195 2.82 -33.55 -11.52
N PRO A 196 2.38 -34.80 -11.70
CA PRO A 196 2.02 -35.33 -13.02
C PRO A 196 0.94 -34.54 -13.77
N ASP A 197 0.09 -33.81 -13.03
CA ASP A 197 -1.05 -33.05 -13.55
C ASP A 197 -0.75 -31.54 -13.73
N ASP A 198 0.46 -31.08 -13.40
CA ASP A 198 0.83 -29.67 -13.54
C ASP A 198 1.02 -29.33 -15.03
N ALA A 199 0.30 -28.32 -15.54
CA ALA A 199 0.49 -27.82 -16.90
C ALA A 199 1.76 -26.95 -17.06
N PHE A 200 2.21 -26.34 -15.95
CA PHE A 200 3.39 -25.48 -15.90
C PHE A 200 4.16 -25.72 -14.60
N CYS A 201 5.48 -25.62 -14.67
CA CYS A 201 6.32 -25.66 -13.49
C CYS A 201 6.11 -24.39 -12.65
N THR A 202 5.73 -24.54 -11.38
CA THR A 202 5.51 -23.42 -10.45
C THR A 202 6.79 -22.64 -10.12
N GLU A 203 7.96 -23.25 -10.31
CA GLU A 203 9.25 -22.64 -9.97
C GLU A 203 9.86 -21.83 -11.12
N CYS A 204 9.76 -22.29 -12.37
CA CYS A 204 10.39 -21.62 -13.51
C CYS A 204 9.42 -21.26 -14.66
N GLY A 205 8.13 -21.57 -14.52
CA GLY A 205 7.10 -21.27 -15.52
C GLY A 205 7.19 -22.10 -16.81
N THR A 206 8.09 -23.09 -16.88
CA THR A 206 8.22 -23.94 -18.08
C THR A 206 6.99 -24.82 -18.24
N ALA A 207 6.41 -24.84 -19.45
CA ALA A 207 5.30 -25.72 -19.78
C ALA A 207 5.72 -27.19 -19.63
N LEU A 208 4.89 -27.97 -18.95
CA LEU A 208 5.07 -29.40 -18.73
C LEU A 208 4.09 -30.15 -19.62
N GLU A 209 4.52 -31.27 -20.19
CA GLU A 209 3.66 -32.14 -20.99
C GLU A 209 2.81 -33.00 -20.03
N PRO A 210 1.48 -32.81 -19.94
CA PRO A 210 0.65 -33.63 -19.08
C PRO A 210 0.59 -35.06 -19.62
N MET A 211 0.93 -36.06 -18.78
CA MET A 211 0.76 -37.46 -19.14
C MET A 211 -0.70 -37.90 -18.98
N ALA A 212 -1.58 -37.38 -19.84
CA ALA A 212 -2.97 -37.83 -19.95
C ALA A 212 -3.29 -38.26 -21.39
N ALA A 213 -2.69 -39.37 -21.83
CA ALA A 213 -3.16 -40.11 -23.00
C ALA A 213 -2.64 -41.55 -23.01
N LEU A 214 -3.11 -42.40 -22.09
CA LEU A 214 -3.13 -43.84 -22.35
C LEU A 214 -4.53 -44.41 -22.09
N GLN A 215 -5.23 -44.62 -23.22
CA GLN A 215 -6.12 -45.73 -23.52
C GLN A 215 -7.45 -45.84 -22.75
N TYR A 216 -8.51 -45.31 -23.35
CA TYR A 216 -9.85 -45.92 -23.24
C TYR A 216 -10.13 -46.63 -24.57
N ASN A 217 -10.05 -47.97 -24.54
CA ASN A 217 -10.34 -48.85 -25.68
C ASN A 217 -11.83 -48.81 -26.05
N GLU A 218 -12.07 -48.94 -27.35
CA GLU A 218 -13.36 -49.22 -27.99
C GLU A 218 -14.05 -50.45 -27.38
N VAL A 219 -15.35 -50.32 -27.08
CA VAL A 219 -16.36 -51.39 -27.12
C VAL A 219 -17.65 -50.83 -27.70
#